data_AF-A0A3L7S9X6-F1
#
_entry.id   AF-A0A3L7S9X6-F1
#
_cell.length_a   1.000
_cell.length_b   1.000
_cell.length_c   1.000
_cell.angle_alpha   90.00
_cell.angle_beta   90.00
_cell.angle_gamma   90.00
#
_symmetry.space_group_name_H-M   'P 1'
#
loop_
_entity.id
_entity.type
_entity.pdbx_description
1 polymer ?
#
loop_
_entity_poly.entity_id
_entity_poly.type
_entity_poly.pdbx_seq_one_letter_code
_entity_poly.pdbx_strand_id
1 'polypeptide(L)'
;MLILVSQKALLATDFQLHSFARQELSDVYYSEGISAGDINGDAVKDVVYGPHWYAGPDFSQKNEIYPAVPQKREGYADNFFNWI
;
A
#
# COMPACT_ATOMS: atom_id res chain seq x y z
N MET A 1 3.51 -21.93 57.39
CA MET A 1 3.33 -22.38 56.00
C MET A 1 3.62 -21.19 55.10
N LEU A 2 4.75 -21.18 54.40
CA LEU A 2 5.19 -20.06 53.56
C LEU A 2 4.83 -20.39 52.10
N ILE A 3 4.01 -19.55 51.46
CA ILE A 3 3.65 -19.70 50.05
C ILE A 3 4.63 -18.84 49.23
N LEU A 4 5.44 -19.49 48.40
CA LEU A 4 6.29 -18.83 47.41
C LEU A 4 5.47 -18.57 46.14
N VAL A 5 5.34 -17.31 45.73
CA VAL A 5 4.78 -16.92 44.44
C VAL A 5 5.93 -16.70 43.47
N SER A 6 5.96 -17.47 42.37
CA SER A 6 6.94 -17.30 41.30
C SER A 6 6.52 -16.14 40.39
N GLN A 7 7.26 -15.03 40.43
CA GLN A 7 7.16 -13.99 39.40
C GLN A 7 7.87 -14.47 38.13
N LYS A 8 7.14 -14.62 37.03
CA LYS A 8 7.75 -14.74 35.69
C LYS A 8 8.06 -13.34 35.17
N ALA A 9 9.33 -13.06 34.96
CA ALA A 9 9.74 -11.88 34.19
C ALA A 9 9.35 -12.09 32.72
N LEU A 10 8.64 -11.11 32.15
CA LEU A 10 8.36 -11.06 30.72
C LEU A 10 9.53 -10.32 30.06
N LEU A 11 10.31 -11.01 29.24
CA LEU A 11 11.37 -10.38 28.45
C LEU A 11 10.76 -9.68 27.24
N ALA A 12 11.25 -8.49 26.94
CA ALA A 12 10.93 -7.82 25.68
C ALA A 12 11.39 -8.69 24.52
N THR A 13 10.59 -8.76 23.45
CA THR A 13 10.99 -9.44 22.22
C THR A 13 12.19 -8.73 21.61
N ASP A 14 13.13 -9.50 21.07
CA ASP A 14 14.29 -8.97 20.38
C ASP A 14 13.87 -8.06 19.21
N PHE A 15 14.66 -7.01 18.96
CA PHE A 15 14.48 -6.20 17.77
C PHE A 15 14.66 -7.06 16.51
N GLN A 16 13.63 -7.11 15.67
CA GLN A 16 13.67 -7.81 14.40
C GLN A 16 13.62 -6.82 13.24
N LEU A 17 14.64 -6.84 12.38
CA LEU A 17 14.62 -6.10 11.13
C LEU A 17 13.88 -6.92 10.07
N HIS A 18 12.72 -6.41 9.62
CA HIS A 18 11.98 -7.00 8.52
C HIS A 18 12.50 -6.50 7.17
N SER A 19 12.50 -7.37 6.17
CA SER A 19 12.77 -7.01 4.77
C SER A 19 11.52 -7.26 3.94
N PHE A 20 11.30 -6.42 2.93
CA PHE A 20 10.16 -6.51 2.03
C PHE A 20 10.65 -6.55 0.59
N ALA A 21 10.01 -7.36 -0.25
CA ALA A 21 10.23 -7.31 -1.69
C ALA A 21 9.63 -6.01 -2.25
N ARG A 22 10.34 -5.35 -3.17
CA ARG A 22 9.86 -4.16 -3.87
C ARG A 22 9.39 -4.53 -5.26
N GLN A 23 8.18 -4.11 -5.61
CA GLN A 23 7.66 -4.11 -6.97
C GLN A 23 7.35 -2.68 -7.37
N GLU A 24 7.79 -2.28 -8.55
CA GLU A 24 7.47 -0.97 -9.12
C GLU A 24 6.24 -1.10 -10.00
N LEU A 25 5.24 -0.24 -9.78
CA LEU A 25 4.03 -0.19 -10.61
C LEU A 25 4.15 0.86 -11.72
N SER A 26 4.75 2.01 -11.42
CA SER A 26 5.04 3.08 -12.38
C SER A 26 6.06 4.07 -11.80
N ASP A 27 6.83 4.71 -12.68
CA ASP A 27 7.74 5.83 -12.40
C ASP A 27 7.19 7.19 -12.90
N VAL A 28 5.99 7.18 -13.49
CA VAL A 28 5.35 8.36 -14.06
C VAL A 28 4.57 9.10 -12.99
N TYR A 29 4.70 10.42 -12.92
CA TYR A 29 3.99 11.23 -11.96
C TYR A 29 2.57 11.53 -12.46
N TYR A 30 1.57 10.90 -11.85
CA TYR A 30 0.16 11.07 -12.20
C TYR A 30 -0.69 11.64 -11.07
N SER A 31 -0.31 11.40 -9.82
CA SER A 31 -1.08 11.77 -8.64
C SER A 31 -0.14 11.99 -7.45
N GLU A 32 -0.59 12.81 -6.50
CA GLU A 32 0.10 13.00 -5.21
C GLU A 32 -0.03 11.80 -4.27
N GLY A 33 -1.03 10.96 -4.51
CA GLY A 33 -1.42 9.92 -3.58
C GLY A 33 -1.85 8.62 -4.25
N ILE A 34 -2.13 7.66 -3.38
CA ILE A 34 -2.45 6.27 -3.72
C ILE A 34 -3.61 5.83 -2.84
N SER A 35 -4.48 4.98 -3.38
CA SER A 35 -5.57 4.34 -2.65
C SER A 35 -5.53 2.83 -2.86
N ALA A 36 -6.16 2.06 -1.98
CA ALA A 36 -6.29 0.62 -2.12
C ALA A 36 -7.70 0.16 -1.76
N GLY A 37 -8.26 -0.74 -2.56
CA GLY A 37 -9.62 -1.26 -2.39
C GLY A 37 -9.85 -2.45 -3.31
N ASP A 38 -10.94 -3.18 -3.07
CA ASP A 38 -11.31 -4.30 -3.94
C ASP A 38 -12.23 -3.75 -5.04
N ILE A 39 -11.67 -3.48 -6.22
CA ILE A 39 -12.36 -2.76 -7.30
C ILE A 39 -13.11 -3.75 -8.19
N ASN A 40 -12.56 -4.94 -8.40
CA ASN A 40 -13.14 -5.97 -9.27
C ASN A 40 -14.07 -6.94 -8.52
N GLY A 41 -14.12 -6.90 -7.19
CA GLY A 41 -15.00 -7.72 -6.34
C GLY A 41 -14.49 -9.15 -6.09
N ASP A 42 -13.20 -9.41 -6.24
CA ASP A 42 -12.61 -10.73 -6.06
C ASP A 42 -12.11 -11.02 -4.63
N ALA A 43 -12.38 -10.11 -3.69
CA ALA A 43 -11.93 -10.11 -2.30
C ALA A 43 -10.41 -9.91 -2.10
N VAL A 44 -9.67 -9.57 -3.16
CA VAL A 44 -8.27 -9.14 -3.10
C VAL A 44 -8.21 -7.62 -3.21
N LYS A 45 -7.22 -7.01 -2.55
CA LYS A 45 -7.02 -5.56 -2.64
C LYS A 45 -6.25 -5.21 -3.88
N ASP A 46 -6.78 -4.25 -4.62
CA ASP A 46 -6.17 -3.58 -5.74
C ASP A 46 -5.51 -2.27 -5.30
N VAL A 47 -4.62 -1.76 -6.15
CA VAL A 47 -3.93 -0.48 -5.94
C VAL A 47 -4.40 0.53 -6.97
N VAL A 48 -4.70 1.77 -6.56
CA VAL A 48 -5.04 2.89 -7.45
C VAL A 48 -4.00 3.99 -7.36
N TYR A 49 -3.43 4.36 -8.50
CA TYR A 49 -2.52 5.50 -8.62
C TYR A 49 -2.89 6.35 -9.83
N GLY A 50 -3.44 7.55 -9.55
CA GLY A 50 -3.96 8.47 -10.55
C GLY A 50 -4.94 7.80 -11.53
N PRO A 51 -4.64 7.78 -12.84
CA PRO A 51 -5.52 7.24 -13.88
C PRO A 51 -5.56 5.71 -13.90
N HIS A 52 -4.77 5.02 -13.09
CA HIS A 52 -4.64 3.57 -13.16
C HIS A 52 -5.10 2.87 -11.89
N TRP A 53 -5.71 1.69 -12.05
CA TRP A 53 -5.73 0.68 -11.00
C TRP A 53 -5.01 -0.60 -11.43
N TYR A 54 -4.41 -1.28 -10.45
CA TYR A 54 -3.58 -2.48 -10.62
C TYR A 54 -4.24 -3.63 -9.87
N ALA A 55 -4.65 -4.67 -10.59
CA ALA A 55 -5.35 -5.80 -10.00
C ALA A 55 -4.43 -6.62 -9.08
N GLY A 56 -4.84 -6.83 -7.84
CA GLY A 56 -4.15 -7.72 -6.92
C GLY A 56 -4.32 -9.20 -7.31
N PRO A 57 -3.54 -10.12 -6.71
CA PRO A 57 -2.42 -9.88 -5.80
C PRO A 57 -1.10 -9.59 -6.54
N ASP A 58 -1.05 -9.80 -7.85
CA ASP A 58 0.19 -9.73 -8.64
C ASP A 58 0.51 -8.30 -9.10
N PHE A 59 -0.49 -7.40 -9.15
CA PHE A 59 -0.37 -6.01 -9.59
C PHE A 59 0.23 -5.85 -10.99
N SER A 60 0.13 -6.89 -11.82
CA SER A 60 0.69 -6.94 -13.18
C SER A 60 -0.29 -6.43 -14.24
N GLN A 61 -1.58 -6.48 -13.95
CA GLN A 61 -2.64 -5.98 -14.81
C GLN A 61 -2.99 -4.55 -14.44
N LYS A 62 -2.70 -3.62 -15.35
CA LYS A 62 -2.99 -2.19 -15.22
C LYS A 62 -4.20 -1.82 -16.06
N ASN A 63 -5.19 -1.21 -15.43
CA ASN A 63 -6.43 -0.76 -16.05
C ASN A 63 -6.57 0.76 -15.92
N GLU A 64 -7.12 1.42 -16.94
CA GLU A 64 -7.32 2.88 -16.95
C GLU A 64 -8.72 3.27 -16.44
N ILE A 65 -8.79 4.26 -15.55
CA ILE A 65 -10.01 4.83 -14.95
C ILE A 65 -10.42 6.11 -15.69
N TYR A 66 -9.43 6.93 -16.07
CA TYR A 66 -9.57 8.18 -16.82
C TYR A 66 -8.27 8.43 -17.62
N PRO A 67 -8.28 9.33 -18.63
CA PRO A 67 -7.12 9.52 -19.52
C PRO A 67 -5.79 9.71 -18.79
N ALA A 68 -4.81 8.86 -19.11
CA ALA A 68 -3.50 8.90 -18.48
C ALA A 68 -2.63 10.05 -19.02
N VAL A 69 -2.71 11.21 -18.35
CA VAL A 69 -1.90 12.40 -18.67
C VAL A 69 -0.81 12.58 -17.59
N PRO A 70 0.49 12.44 -17.94
CA PRO A 70 1.58 12.72 -17.02
C PRO A 70 1.58 14.17 -16.54
N GLN A 71 1.88 14.36 -15.26
CA GLN A 71 1.93 15.66 -14.59
C GLN A 71 3.38 16.12 -14.40
N LYS A 72 3.58 17.43 -14.19
CA LYS A 72 4.90 18.01 -13.91
C LYS A 72 5.23 17.87 -12.43
N ARG A 73 6.40 17.33 -12.10
CA ARG A 73 6.84 17.13 -10.71
C ARG A 73 7.17 18.44 -9.98
N GLU A 74 7.34 19.52 -10.73
CA GLU A 74 7.63 20.87 -10.21
C GLU A 74 6.38 21.61 -9.71
N GLY A 75 5.21 20.95 -9.67
CA GLY A 75 3.96 21.50 -9.17
C GLY A 75 3.03 20.40 -8.68
N TYR A 76 1.84 20.80 -8.23
CA TYR A 76 0.84 19.85 -7.76
C TYR A 76 0.23 19.06 -8.92
N ALA A 77 -0.02 17.77 -8.71
CA ALA A 77 -0.87 17.00 -9.60
C ALA A 77 -2.33 17.46 -9.51
N ASP A 78 -3.10 17.22 -10.56
CA ASP A 78 -4.55 17.46 -10.60
C ASP A 78 -5.36 16.38 -9.84
N ASN A 79 -4.72 15.27 -9.46
CA ASN A 79 -5.26 14.20 -8.63
C ASN A 79 -4.44 14.03 -7.34
N PHE A 80 -5.12 14.06 -6.19
CA PHE A 80 -4.49 13.88 -4.87
C PHE A 80 -4.81 12.52 -4.24
N PHE A 81 -6.08 12.25 -3.95
CA PHE A 81 -6.54 10.99 -3.37
C PHE A 81 -7.82 10.55 -4.08
N ASN A 82 -8.01 9.24 -4.17
CA ASN A 82 -9.22 8.65 -4.73
C ASN A 82 -10.06 8.09 -3.58
N TRP A 83 -11.36 8.40 -3.57
CA TRP A 83 -12.31 7.66 -2.75
C TRP A 83 -12.59 6.32 -3.43
N ILE A 84 -12.21 5.23 -2.74
CA ILE A 84 -12.46 3.84 -3.14
C ILE A 84 -13.49 3.20 -2.20
#